data_AF-A0A932SCW8-F1
#
_entry.id   AF-A0A932SCW8-F1
#
_cell.length_a   1.000
_cell.length_b   1.000
_cell.length_c   1.000
_cell.angle_alpha   90.00
_cell.angle_beta   90.00
_cell.angle_gamma   90.00
#
_symmetry.space_group_name_H-M   'P 1'
#
loop_
_entity.id
_entity.type
_entity.pdbx_description
1 polymer ?
#
loop_
_entity_poly.entity_id
_entity_poly.type
_entity_poly.pdbx_seq_one_letter_code
_entity_poly.pdbx_strand_id
1 'polypeptide(L)'
;MKRSHIGFVFILLLFFDCGVASAQTIWWDTGMAKLRQDNGGTNGDPVPGGGDLCTASGCSRGGVTLSAARNEFEPFQIFIAATTSALSQVNVTVSDLSDGSGHLITALVSGRPKNIVIYREHYISIVSTKLSSSEAKPGLWPDGLVPKVDEYFGEVR
;
A
#
# COMPACT_ATOMS: atom_id res chain seq x y z
N MET A 1 17.95 -29.45 -12.73
CA MET A 1 16.49 -29.20 -12.69
C MET A 1 16.24 -28.18 -11.57
N LYS A 2 16.24 -26.88 -11.90
CA LYS A 2 16.12 -25.79 -10.91
C LYS A 2 14.67 -25.72 -10.40
N ARG A 3 14.46 -25.97 -9.11
CA ARG A 3 13.19 -25.68 -8.44
C ARG A 3 13.13 -24.17 -8.20
N SER A 4 12.22 -23.50 -8.88
CA SER A 4 11.84 -22.11 -8.59
C SER A 4 10.97 -22.13 -7.34
N HIS A 5 11.47 -21.56 -6.25
CA HIS A 5 10.70 -21.39 -5.02
C HIS A 5 10.04 -20.01 -5.06
N ILE A 6 8.74 -20.00 -5.29
CA ILE A 6 7.87 -18.81 -5.22
C ILE A 6 7.62 -18.56 -3.73
N GLY A 7 8.24 -17.51 -3.19
CA GLY A 7 7.93 -17.03 -1.84
C GLY A 7 6.62 -16.25 -1.86
N PHE A 8 5.63 -16.70 -1.09
CA PHE A 8 4.38 -15.97 -0.89
C PHE A 8 4.53 -15.04 0.32
N VAL A 9 4.41 -13.74 0.12
CA VAL A 9 4.32 -12.76 1.21
C VAL A 9 2.88 -12.74 1.71
N PHE A 10 2.66 -13.14 2.96
CA PHE A 10 1.38 -12.95 3.66
C PHE A 10 1.44 -11.63 4.44
N ILE A 11 0.66 -10.64 4.01
CA ILE A 11 0.40 -9.43 4.81
C ILE A 11 -0.72 -9.77 5.79
N LEU A 12 -0.40 -9.82 7.08
CA LEU A 12 -1.38 -10.01 8.15
C LEU A 12 -1.92 -8.64 8.62
N LEU A 13 -3.17 -8.34 8.28
CA LEU A 13 -3.92 -7.20 8.80
C LEU A 13 -4.70 -7.63 10.04
N LEU A 14 -4.28 -7.17 11.22
CA LEU A 14 -5.01 -7.40 12.48
C LEU A 14 -5.93 -6.19 12.75
N PHE A 15 -7.24 -6.43 12.77
CA PHE A 15 -8.25 -5.43 13.14
C PHE A 15 -8.65 -5.60 14.61
N PHE A 16 -8.29 -4.65 15.46
CA PHE A 16 -8.80 -4.51 16.83
C PHE A 16 -9.64 -3.22 16.89
N ASP A 17 -10.96 -3.33 16.65
CA ASP A 17 -12.04 -3.01 17.59
C ASP A 17 -13.42 -2.99 16.88
N CYS A 18 -14.47 -3.08 17.68
CA CYS A 18 -15.87 -3.37 17.36
C CYS A 18 -16.52 -2.48 16.27
N GLY A 19 -16.35 -2.87 15.01
CA GLY A 19 -17.20 -2.48 13.88
C GLY A 19 -17.17 -3.62 12.87
N VAL A 20 -18.31 -3.93 12.24
CA VAL A 20 -18.32 -4.88 11.11
C VAL A 20 -17.28 -4.39 10.12
N ALA A 21 -16.18 -5.15 9.94
CA ALA A 21 -15.15 -4.80 8.97
C ALA A 21 -15.84 -4.80 7.60
N SER A 22 -16.19 -3.60 7.11
CA SER A 22 -16.77 -3.44 5.77
C SER A 22 -15.80 -4.10 4.80
N ALA A 23 -16.32 -4.88 3.85
CA ALA A 23 -15.51 -5.45 2.79
C ALA A 23 -14.70 -4.33 2.14
N GLN A 24 -13.39 -4.53 2.06
CA GLN A 24 -12.46 -3.58 1.47
C GLN A 24 -11.97 -4.16 0.16
N THR A 25 -11.95 -3.34 -0.88
CA THR A 25 -11.22 -3.73 -2.09
C THR A 25 -9.78 -3.29 -1.92
N ILE A 26 -8.87 -4.24 -1.90
CA ILE A 26 -7.44 -4.01 -1.80
C ILE A 26 -6.79 -4.45 -3.10
N TRP A 27 -5.93 -3.61 -3.66
CA TRP A 27 -5.09 -4.00 -4.79
C TRP A 27 -3.72 -3.38 -4.63
N TRP A 28 -2.80 -3.80 -5.48
CA TRP A 28 -1.45 -3.27 -5.49
C TRP A 28 -1.00 -3.01 -6.91
N ASP A 29 -0.05 -2.11 -7.02
CA ASP A 29 0.66 -1.82 -8.26
C ASP A 29 2.13 -1.56 -7.93
N THR A 30 2.94 -1.41 -8.97
CA THR A 30 4.28 -0.86 -8.89
C THR A 30 4.28 0.53 -8.24
N GLY A 31 5.44 0.97 -7.75
CA GLY A 31 5.64 2.33 -7.25
C GLY A 31 5.42 3.45 -8.29
N MET A 32 5.17 3.11 -9.56
CA MET A 32 5.10 4.06 -10.69
C MET A 32 3.68 4.52 -11.01
N ALA A 33 2.65 3.80 -10.56
CA ALA A 33 1.28 4.20 -10.77
C ALA A 33 0.92 5.39 -9.87
N LYS A 34 0.10 6.30 -10.40
CA LYS A 34 -0.46 7.43 -9.66
C LYS A 34 -1.98 7.33 -9.75
N LEU A 35 -2.62 6.91 -8.66
CA LEU A 35 -4.09 6.79 -8.60
C LEU A 35 -4.69 7.96 -7.82
N ARG A 36 -5.60 8.69 -8.46
CA ARG A 36 -6.33 9.81 -7.87
C ARG A 36 -7.41 9.32 -6.92
N GLN A 37 -7.62 10.05 -5.83
CA GLN A 37 -8.44 9.64 -4.69
C GLN A 37 -9.92 9.34 -5.01
N ASP A 38 -10.51 10.00 -6.01
CA ASP A 38 -11.92 9.88 -6.34
C ASP A 38 -12.21 8.53 -7.03
N ASN A 39 -12.31 7.46 -6.23
CA ASN A 39 -12.65 6.10 -6.65
C ASN A 39 -14.04 6.06 -7.32
N GLY A 40 -14.12 6.43 -8.60
CA GLY A 40 -15.37 6.54 -9.35
C GLY A 40 -15.90 7.97 -9.42
N GLY A 41 -15.71 8.61 -10.57
CA GLY A 41 -16.18 9.95 -10.93
C GLY A 41 -15.52 10.37 -12.26
N THR A 42 -15.85 11.54 -12.79
CA THR A 42 -15.14 12.07 -13.98
C THR A 42 -13.67 12.41 -13.70
N ASN A 43 -13.28 12.52 -12.43
CA ASN A 43 -12.00 13.09 -11.99
C ASN A 43 -11.09 12.14 -11.21
N GLY A 44 -11.48 10.90 -10.93
CA GLY A 44 -10.57 9.94 -10.28
C GLY A 44 -10.52 8.60 -10.99
N ASP A 45 -9.64 7.74 -10.49
CA ASP A 45 -9.30 6.51 -11.16
C ASP A 45 -10.16 5.37 -10.60
N PRO A 46 -10.79 4.55 -11.46
CA PRO A 46 -11.70 3.51 -10.99
C PRO A 46 -10.93 2.41 -10.25
N VAL A 47 -11.56 1.84 -9.23
CA VAL A 47 -11.08 0.60 -8.62
C VAL A 47 -11.00 -0.47 -9.71
N PRO A 48 -9.85 -1.09 -9.95
CA PRO A 48 -9.73 -2.13 -10.97
C PRO A 48 -10.67 -3.30 -10.67
N GLY A 49 -11.34 -3.86 -11.68
CA GLY A 49 -12.11 -5.11 -11.51
C GLY A 49 -11.25 -6.30 -11.04
N GLY A 50 -9.93 -6.17 -11.13
CA GLY A 50 -8.91 -7.08 -10.63
C GLY A 50 -8.58 -6.94 -9.13
N GLY A 51 -9.15 -5.98 -8.41
CA GLY A 51 -8.90 -5.82 -6.97
C GLY A 51 -9.30 -7.03 -6.15
N ASP A 52 -8.57 -7.27 -5.07
CA ASP A 52 -8.86 -8.34 -4.11
C ASP A 52 -9.92 -7.87 -3.10
N LEU A 53 -10.95 -8.68 -2.89
CA LEU A 53 -11.96 -8.41 -1.88
C LEU A 53 -11.51 -9.04 -0.57
N CYS A 54 -11.18 -8.17 0.39
CA CYS A 54 -10.71 -8.55 1.71
C CYS A 54 -11.83 -8.35 2.73
N THR A 55 -11.97 -9.35 3.61
CA THR A 55 -12.87 -9.33 4.77
C THR A 55 -12.07 -9.71 6.02
N ALA A 56 -12.73 -9.74 7.19
CA ALA A 56 -12.08 -10.21 8.42
C ALA A 56 -11.54 -11.65 8.32
N SER A 57 -12.12 -12.50 7.46
CA SER A 57 -11.65 -13.87 7.24
C SER A 57 -10.49 -13.98 6.23
N GLY A 58 -10.02 -12.86 5.68
CA GLY A 58 -8.92 -12.80 4.73
C GLY A 58 -9.33 -12.26 3.36
N CYS A 59 -8.39 -12.36 2.42
CA CYS A 59 -8.50 -11.88 1.05
C CYS A 59 -8.60 -13.05 0.06
N SER A 60 -9.32 -12.83 -1.04
CA SER A 60 -9.72 -13.86 -2.00
C SER A 60 -8.67 -14.20 -3.07
N ARG A 61 -7.79 -13.26 -3.42
CA ARG A 61 -6.79 -13.40 -4.50
C ARG A 61 -5.36 -13.54 -3.97
N GLY A 62 -5.05 -13.03 -2.77
CA GLY A 62 -3.74 -13.18 -2.14
C GLY A 62 -2.82 -11.98 -2.40
N GLY A 63 -1.52 -12.11 -2.08
CA GLY A 63 -0.57 -10.99 -2.04
C GLY A 63 0.16 -10.64 -3.35
N VAL A 64 1.13 -9.74 -3.24
CA VAL A 64 2.03 -9.32 -4.33
C VAL A 64 3.28 -10.21 -4.40
N THR A 65 3.79 -10.45 -5.61
CA THR A 65 5.13 -11.03 -5.81
C THR A 65 6.09 -9.93 -6.28
N LEU A 66 7.21 -9.79 -5.58
CA LEU A 66 8.25 -8.82 -5.87
C LEU A 66 9.54 -9.56 -6.22
N SER A 67 10.40 -8.93 -7.02
CA SER A 67 11.73 -9.43 -7.35
C SER A 67 12.72 -8.28 -7.26
N ALA A 68 13.79 -8.46 -6.50
CA ALA A 68 14.82 -7.45 -6.30
C ALA A 68 16.19 -8.11 -6.17
N ALA A 69 17.25 -7.39 -6.53
CA ALA A 69 18.61 -7.77 -6.19
C ALA A 69 18.87 -7.60 -4.69
N ARG A 70 19.95 -8.22 -4.19
CA ARG A 70 20.38 -7.99 -2.81
C ARG A 70 20.79 -6.52 -2.66
N ASN A 71 20.30 -5.87 -1.61
CA ASN A 71 20.56 -4.45 -1.30
C ASN A 71 19.90 -3.46 -2.29
N GLU A 72 18.84 -3.89 -2.99
CA GLU A 72 17.98 -3.03 -3.81
C GLU A 72 16.71 -2.62 -3.03
N PHE A 73 16.21 -1.42 -3.30
CA PHE A 73 14.90 -0.99 -2.83
C PHE A 73 13.87 -1.27 -3.92
N GLU A 74 12.85 -2.05 -3.58
CA GLU A 74 11.76 -2.41 -4.49
C GLU A 74 10.43 -1.85 -3.97
N PRO A 75 9.94 -0.73 -4.54
CA PRO A 75 8.70 -0.11 -4.10
C PRO A 75 7.47 -0.71 -4.78
N PHE A 76 6.41 -0.89 -4.01
CA PHE A 76 5.07 -1.16 -4.51
C PHE A 76 4.07 -0.35 -3.70
N GLN A 77 2.87 -0.15 -4.25
CA GLN A 77 1.80 0.58 -3.61
C GLN A 77 0.66 -0.38 -3.25
N ILE A 78 0.01 -0.14 -2.12
CA ILE A 78 -1.23 -0.82 -1.73
C ILE A 78 -2.33 0.23 -1.72
N PHE A 79 -3.41 -0.07 -2.42
CA PHE A 79 -4.61 0.75 -2.45
C PHE A 79 -5.72 0.07 -1.68
N ILE A 80 -6.45 0.87 -0.91
CA ILE A 80 -7.55 0.40 -0.06
C ILE A 80 -8.75 1.27 -0.41
N ALA A 81 -9.78 0.67 -1.02
CA ALA A 81 -11.03 1.33 -1.30
C ALA A 81 -12.14 0.81 -0.38
N ALA A 82 -12.89 1.74 0.18
CA ALA A 82 -14.14 1.45 0.84
C ALA A 82 -15.23 1.22 -0.19
N THR A 83 -16.01 0.15 -0.06
CA THR A 83 -17.03 -0.23 -1.04
C THR A 83 -18.41 0.38 -0.73
N THR A 84 -18.72 0.60 0.55
CA THR A 84 -20.07 0.99 0.99
C THR A 84 -20.08 2.20 1.92
N SER A 85 -19.11 2.31 2.82
CA SER A 85 -19.00 3.41 3.79
C SER A 85 -17.55 3.78 4.03
N ALA A 86 -17.28 5.04 4.38
CA ALA A 86 -15.93 5.49 4.71
C ALA A 86 -15.26 4.60 5.77
N LEU A 87 -13.99 4.27 5.55
CA LEU A 87 -13.17 3.56 6.53
C LEU A 87 -12.65 4.55 7.57
N SER A 88 -12.59 4.12 8.82
CA SER A 88 -11.93 4.85 9.90
C SER A 88 -10.78 4.01 10.46
N GLN A 89 -9.78 4.67 11.04
CA GLN A 89 -8.63 4.02 11.69
C GLN A 89 -7.89 3.01 10.79
N VAL A 90 -7.79 3.30 9.49
CA VAL A 90 -7.06 2.45 8.54
C VAL A 90 -5.59 2.37 8.96
N ASN A 91 -5.11 1.14 9.16
CA ASN A 91 -3.75 0.86 9.60
C ASN A 91 -3.17 -0.30 8.80
N VAL A 92 -1.89 -0.20 8.47
CA VAL A 92 -1.14 -1.25 7.75
C VAL A 92 0.05 -1.67 8.59
N THR A 93 0.13 -2.95 8.91
CA THR A 93 1.25 -3.56 9.62
C THR A 93 1.99 -4.53 8.70
N VAL A 94 3.29 -4.67 8.91
CA VAL A 94 4.14 -5.61 8.16
C VAL A 94 4.93 -6.45 9.15
N SER A 95 4.98 -7.75 8.90
CA SER A 95 5.81 -8.71 9.63
C SER A 95 7.11 -8.97 8.88
N ASP A 96 8.03 -9.69 9.51
CA ASP A 96 9.22 -10.20 8.84
C ASP A 96 8.85 -10.97 7.57
N LEU A 97 9.64 -10.81 6.50
CA LEU A 97 9.53 -11.62 5.30
C LEU A 97 10.39 -12.86 5.48
N SER A 98 9.77 -14.03 5.49
CA SER A 98 10.45 -15.32 5.66
C SER A 98 10.39 -16.15 4.38
N ASP A 99 11.48 -16.87 4.11
CA ASP A 99 11.51 -17.90 3.07
C ASP A 99 11.06 -19.29 3.56
N GLY A 100 10.64 -19.40 4.82
CA GLY A 100 10.26 -20.67 5.45
C GLY A 100 11.44 -21.62 5.74
N SER A 101 12.68 -21.20 5.45
CA SER A 101 13.92 -21.96 5.66
C SER A 101 14.83 -21.33 6.72
N GLY A 102 14.32 -20.34 7.46
CA GLY A 102 15.02 -19.66 8.54
C GLY A 102 15.72 -18.36 8.12
N HIS A 103 15.67 -17.97 6.84
CA HIS A 103 16.13 -16.64 6.43
C HIS A 103 15.02 -15.62 6.59
N LEU A 104 15.38 -14.42 7.05
CA LEU A 104 14.46 -13.33 7.32
C LEU A 104 14.95 -12.01 6.75
N ILE A 105 14.02 -11.24 6.19
CA ILE A 105 14.13 -9.78 6.08
C ILE A 105 13.27 -9.19 7.19
N THR A 106 13.91 -8.60 8.18
CA THR A 106 13.21 -8.15 9.39
C THR A 106 12.44 -6.86 9.15
N ALA A 107 11.16 -6.84 9.54
CA ALA A 107 10.33 -5.64 9.58
C ALA A 107 10.73 -4.79 10.79
N LEU A 108 11.91 -4.17 10.73
CA LEU A 108 12.42 -3.32 11.81
C LEU A 108 11.49 -2.12 12.03
N VAL A 109 10.72 -2.16 13.12
CA VAL A 109 9.87 -1.05 13.56
C VAL A 109 10.67 0.12 14.17
N SER A 110 11.90 -0.15 14.61
CA SER A 110 12.81 0.81 15.23
C SER A 110 14.27 0.55 14.83
N GLY A 111 15.09 1.59 14.82
CA GLY A 111 16.50 1.52 14.41
C GLY A 111 16.72 1.87 12.93
N ARG A 112 17.98 2.12 12.57
CA ARG A 112 18.41 2.46 11.20
C ARG A 112 19.59 1.58 10.78
N PRO A 113 19.66 1.13 9.52
CA PRO A 113 18.63 1.28 8.47
C PRO A 113 17.41 0.36 8.69
N LYS A 114 16.22 0.79 8.23
CA LYS A 114 15.02 -0.06 8.19
C LYS A 114 15.04 -0.88 6.89
N ASN A 115 14.68 -2.17 6.94
CA ASN A 115 14.57 -3.01 5.74
C ASN A 115 13.24 -2.83 5.00
N ILE A 116 12.19 -2.44 5.73
CA ILE A 116 10.85 -2.19 5.19
C ILE A 116 10.36 -0.87 5.77
N VAL A 117 9.87 0.02 4.91
CA VAL A 117 9.34 1.33 5.31
C VAL A 117 7.95 1.48 4.69
N ILE A 118 7.00 1.95 5.51
CA ILE A 118 5.62 2.17 5.09
C ILE A 118 5.41 3.68 5.00
N TYR A 119 4.91 4.11 3.84
CA TYR A 119 4.47 5.47 3.60
C TYR A 119 2.96 5.47 3.35
N ARG A 120 2.28 6.51 3.83
CA ARG A 120 0.94 6.89 3.38
C ARG A 120 1.09 7.88 2.23
N GLU A 121 0.46 7.58 1.10
CA GLU A 121 0.35 8.53 0.00
C GLU A 121 -0.52 9.72 0.45
N HIS A 122 0.03 10.93 0.35
CA HIS A 122 -0.62 12.18 0.67
C HIS A 122 -1.01 12.91 -0.61
N TYR A 123 -2.28 13.29 -0.66
CA TYR A 123 -2.85 13.99 -1.80
C TYR A 123 -2.66 15.49 -1.67
N ILE A 124 -2.04 16.10 -2.67
CA ILE A 124 -1.92 17.54 -2.80
C ILE A 124 -3.05 18.08 -3.68
N SER A 125 -3.58 19.25 -3.32
CA SER A 125 -4.64 19.91 -4.11
C SER A 125 -4.04 20.80 -5.18
N ILE A 126 -4.19 20.38 -6.45
CA ILE A 126 -3.83 21.18 -7.61
C ILE A 126 -5.05 22.00 -8.03
N VAL A 127 -5.04 23.30 -7.72
CA VAL A 127 -6.11 24.26 -8.10
C VAL A 127 -5.78 25.11 -9.32
N SER A 128 -4.55 24.99 -9.84
CA SER A 128 -4.10 25.80 -10.98
C SER A 128 -4.83 25.41 -12.27
N THR A 129 -5.32 26.41 -12.98
CA THR A 129 -5.83 26.26 -14.36
C THR A 129 -4.72 26.33 -15.40
N LYS A 130 -3.52 26.79 -15.02
CA LYS A 130 -2.32 26.77 -15.86
C LYS A 130 -1.50 25.54 -15.51
N LEU A 131 -1.66 24.51 -16.32
CA LEU A 131 -1.03 23.20 -16.14
C LEU A 131 0.28 23.13 -16.94
N SER A 132 1.26 22.41 -16.40
CA SER A 132 2.61 22.29 -16.99
C SER A 132 2.66 21.33 -18.17
N SER A 133 1.68 20.44 -18.32
CA SER A 133 1.58 19.48 -19.42
C SER A 133 0.12 19.19 -19.81
N SER A 134 -0.07 18.50 -20.92
CA SER A 134 -1.37 18.03 -21.41
C SER A 134 -2.01 16.96 -20.52
N GLU A 135 -1.19 16.20 -19.79
CA GLU A 135 -1.63 15.11 -18.90
C GLU A 135 -2.03 15.61 -17.51
N ALA A 136 -1.49 16.77 -17.11
CA ALA A 136 -1.82 17.39 -15.84
C ALA A 136 -3.30 17.81 -15.80
N LYS A 137 -3.90 17.72 -14.62
CA LYS A 137 -5.30 18.08 -14.38
C LYS A 137 -5.42 18.74 -13.02
N PRO A 138 -6.37 19.66 -12.81
CA PRO A 138 -6.72 20.10 -11.46
C PRO A 138 -7.28 18.91 -10.66
N GLY A 139 -7.20 18.99 -9.34
CA GLY A 139 -7.71 17.97 -8.42
C GLY A 139 -6.66 17.46 -7.44
N LEU A 140 -7.00 16.37 -6.76
CA LEU A 140 -6.15 15.74 -5.74
C LEU A 140 -5.16 14.77 -6.40
N TRP A 141 -3.87 15.04 -6.20
CA TRP A 141 -2.77 14.24 -6.77
C TRP A 141 -1.95 13.54 -5.70
N PRO A 142 -1.68 12.23 -5.84
CA PRO A 142 -0.84 11.47 -4.93
C PRO A 142 0.64 11.82 -5.17
N ASP A 143 1.21 12.73 -4.38
CA ASP A 143 2.59 13.19 -4.59
C ASP A 143 3.41 13.33 -3.30
N GLY A 144 2.76 13.36 -2.13
CA GLY A 144 3.47 13.33 -0.85
C GLY A 144 3.63 11.91 -0.34
N LEU A 145 4.81 11.54 0.14
CA LEU A 145 5.00 10.33 0.94
C LEU A 145 5.16 10.71 2.41
N VAL A 146 4.20 10.33 3.25
CA VAL A 146 4.25 10.56 4.69
C VAL A 146 4.66 9.26 5.38
N PRO A 147 5.83 9.18 6.03
CA PRO A 147 6.26 7.94 6.70
C PRO A 147 5.30 7.61 7.85
N LYS A 148 4.90 6.35 7.95
CA LYS A 148 4.08 5.86 9.08
C LYS A 148 4.79 6.05 10.42
N VAL A 149 6.11 5.87 10.43
CA VAL A 149 6.97 6.13 11.59
C VAL A 149 8.12 6.99 11.14
N ASP A 150 8.17 8.22 11.66
CA ASP A 150 9.24 9.18 11.42
C ASP A 150 10.61 8.53 11.62
N GLU A 151 11.48 8.64 10.63
CA GLU A 151 12.74 7.95 10.66
C GLU A 151 13.68 8.53 11.71
N TYR A 152 13.57 9.82 12.05
CA TYR A 152 14.52 10.55 12.91
C TYR A 152 14.12 10.50 14.37
N PHE A 153 12.85 10.79 14.64
CA PHE A 153 12.31 10.90 16.00
C PHE A 153 11.48 9.68 16.41
N GLY A 154 11.10 8.80 15.48
CA GLY A 154 10.34 7.59 15.79
C GLY A 154 8.85 7.81 16.07
N GLU A 155 8.32 8.98 15.73
CA GLU A 155 6.91 9.35 15.94
C GLU A 155 5.98 8.66 14.93
N VAL A 156 4.81 8.22 15.39
CA VAL A 156 3.77 7.60 14.54
C VAL A 156 2.90 8.69 13.88
N ARG A 157 2.56 8.52 12.59
CA ARG A 157 1.85 9.52 11.74
C ARG A 157 0.64 8.94 11.00
#